data_AF-A0A381QX70-F1
#
_entry.id   AF-A0A381QX70-F1
#
_cell.length_a   1.000
_cell.length_b   1.000
_cell.length_c   1.000
_cell.angle_alpha   90.00
_cell.angle_beta   90.00
_cell.angle_gamma   90.00
#
_symmetry.space_group_name_H-M   'P 1'
#
loop_
_entity.id
_entity.type
_entity.pdbx_description
1 polymer ?
#
loop_
_entity_poly.entity_id
_entity_poly.type
_entity_poly.pdbx_seq_one_letter_code
_entity_poly.pdbx_strand_id
1 'polypeptide(L)'
;MLFYCWTYQVRYDIGVTGLNRPNFWGFYITNFVFWIGISHAGTLISAILRVTGAEWRRPVTRCAEAITVFALCVGGLLPLIHLGRPWLFYYMLPVPSQDLLWPNFNSPLVWDILAIITYLTGSVLYLALPLLPDFAILRDRSLRSNPSGFRARLYSLLAAGWRGTPQQWHSLEQGI
;
A
#
# COMPACT_ATOMS: atom_id res chain seq x y z
N MET A 1 -14.24 -3.10 15.14
CA MET A 1 -13.86 -2.14 16.20
C MET A 1 -13.28 -0.84 15.63
N LEU A 2 -12.26 -0.87 14.75
CA LEU A 2 -11.65 0.34 14.17
C LEU A 2 -12.65 1.31 13.53
N PHE A 3 -13.52 0.83 12.64
CA PHE A 3 -14.53 1.67 11.98
C PHE A 3 -15.53 2.31 12.96
N TYR A 4 -15.87 1.60 14.04
CA TYR A 4 -16.74 2.12 15.09
C TYR A 4 -16.06 3.25 15.86
N CYS A 5 -14.80 3.06 16.29
CA CYS A 5 -14.06 4.10 17.00
C CYS A 5 -13.81 5.33 16.10
N TRP A 6 -13.50 5.11 14.82
CA TRP A 6 -13.27 6.21 13.88
C TRP A 6 -14.55 7.01 13.60
N THR A 7 -15.69 6.35 13.37
CA THR A 7 -16.97 7.04 13.20
C THR A 7 -17.40 7.81 14.45
N TYR A 8 -17.11 7.27 15.64
CA TYR A 8 -17.30 7.98 16.90
C TYR A 8 -16.42 9.24 16.97
N GLN A 9 -15.12 9.14 16.65
CA GLN A 9 -14.24 10.31 16.61
C GLN A 9 -14.70 11.36 15.59
N VAL A 10 -15.11 10.97 14.39
CA VAL A 10 -15.61 11.91 13.37
C VAL A 10 -16.86 12.66 13.87
N ARG A 11 -17.69 12.02 14.70
CA ARG A 11 -18.91 12.64 15.26
C ARG A 11 -18.65 13.53 16.48
N TYR A 12 -17.70 13.16 17.33
CA TYR A 12 -17.40 13.84 18.60
C TYR A 12 -16.08 14.63 18.58
N ASP A 13 -15.50 14.83 17.40
CA ASP A 13 -14.24 15.52 17.13
C ASP A 13 -12.99 14.78 17.66
N ILE A 14 -11.80 15.27 17.32
CA ILE A 14 -10.51 14.68 17.69
C ILE A 14 -10.26 14.73 19.20
N GLY A 15 -10.97 15.57 19.94
CA GLY A 15 -10.84 15.70 21.40
C GLY A 15 -11.06 14.40 22.17
N VAL A 16 -11.85 13.46 21.64
CA VAL A 16 -12.09 12.15 22.29
C VAL A 16 -10.83 11.28 22.40
N THR A 17 -9.78 11.64 21.68
CA THR A 17 -8.52 10.91 21.60
C THR A 17 -7.57 11.27 22.75
N GLY A 18 -7.94 12.24 23.59
CA GLY A 18 -7.15 12.70 24.73
C GLY A 18 -6.00 13.65 24.36
N LEU A 19 -5.94 14.11 23.11
CA LEU A 19 -5.00 15.14 22.67
C LEU A 19 -5.35 16.47 23.34
N ASN A 20 -4.34 17.13 23.93
CA ASN A 20 -4.49 18.36 24.69
C ASN A 20 -3.43 19.38 24.27
N ARG A 21 -3.72 20.67 24.40
CA ARG A 21 -2.71 21.71 24.20
C ARG A 21 -1.64 21.60 25.31
N PRO A 22 -0.33 21.69 25.00
CA PRO A 22 0.26 22.05 23.71
C PRO A 22 0.58 20.86 22.78
N ASN A 23 0.35 19.61 23.21
CA ASN A 23 0.67 18.43 22.42
C ASN A 23 -0.48 17.97 21.53
N PHE A 24 -0.46 18.43 20.28
CA PHE A 24 -1.45 18.07 19.27
C PHE A 24 -1.22 16.69 18.64
N TRP A 25 -0.03 16.10 18.81
CA TRP A 25 0.38 14.88 18.13
C TRP A 25 0.65 13.77 19.17
N GLY A 26 -0.13 12.71 19.10
CA GLY A 26 -0.03 11.58 20.02
C GLY A 26 0.01 10.26 19.28
N PHE A 27 -0.79 9.30 19.75
CA PHE A 27 -0.80 7.93 19.25
C PHE A 27 -0.95 7.81 17.72
N TYR A 28 -1.70 8.70 17.05
CA TYR A 28 -1.84 8.62 15.60
C TYR A 28 -0.52 8.80 14.86
N ILE A 29 0.23 9.88 15.16
CA ILE A 29 1.49 10.16 14.48
C ILE A 29 2.58 9.18 14.91
N THR A 30 2.61 8.79 16.19
CA THR A 30 3.57 7.77 16.66
C THR A 30 3.35 6.42 15.96
N ASN A 31 2.10 5.96 15.86
CA ASN A 31 1.79 4.72 15.14
C ASN A 31 2.04 4.87 13.63
N PHE A 32 1.75 6.04 13.06
CA PHE A 32 2.04 6.32 11.65
C PHE A 32 3.53 6.09 11.35
N VAL A 33 4.41 6.76 12.08
CA VAL A 33 5.87 6.62 11.89
C VAL A 33 6.32 5.19 12.17
N PHE A 34 5.75 4.52 13.18
CA PHE A 34 6.04 3.12 13.49
C PHE A 34 5.71 2.18 12.31
N TRP A 35 4.51 2.30 11.74
CA TRP A 35 4.08 1.47 10.60
C TRP A 35 4.87 1.77 9.33
N ILE A 36 5.18 3.04 9.06
CA ILE A 36 6.07 3.41 7.97
C ILE A 36 7.47 2.81 8.18
N GLY A 37 8.00 2.83 9.41
CA GLY A 37 9.26 2.18 9.77
C GLY A 37 9.27 0.67 9.49
N ILE A 38 8.20 -0.05 9.83
CA ILE A 38 8.05 -1.48 9.50
C ILE A 38 8.07 -1.69 7.99
N SER A 39 7.42 -0.83 7.23
CA SER A 39 7.34 -0.98 5.77
C SER A 39 8.72 -0.89 5.10
N HIS A 40 9.59 0.01 5.57
CA HIS A 40 10.95 0.16 5.06
C HIS A 40 11.79 -1.09 5.27
N ALA A 41 11.65 -1.78 6.41
CA ALA A 41 12.38 -3.01 6.68
C ALA A 41 12.09 -4.09 5.62
N GLY A 42 10.82 -4.25 5.22
CA GLY A 42 10.42 -5.22 4.21
C GLY A 42 11.03 -4.93 2.83
N THR A 43 11.00 -3.67 2.38
CA THR A 43 11.62 -3.29 1.10
C THR A 43 13.14 -3.38 1.11
N LEU A 44 13.77 -3.01 2.22
CA LEU A 44 15.22 -3.06 2.37
C LEU A 44 15.72 -4.50 2.28
N ILE A 45 15.04 -5.43 2.95
CA ILE A 45 15.37 -6.86 2.90
C ILE A 45 15.22 -7.39 1.47
N SER A 46 14.11 -7.08 0.78
CA SER A 46 13.91 -7.52 -0.61
C SER A 46 15.02 -7.00 -1.55
N ALA A 47 15.34 -5.70 -1.45
CA ALA A 47 16.35 -5.06 -2.28
C ALA A 47 17.77 -5.62 -2.01
N ILE A 48 18.20 -5.73 -0.74
CA ILE A 48 19.54 -6.23 -0.39
C ILE A 48 19.71 -7.68 -0.80
N LEU A 49 18.75 -8.55 -0.50
CA LEU A 49 18.84 -9.97 -0.87
C LEU A 49 18.92 -10.14 -2.39
N ARG A 50 18.29 -9.22 -3.13
CA ARG A 50 18.33 -9.22 -4.58
C ARG A 50 19.68 -8.78 -5.12
N VAL A 51 20.22 -7.65 -4.64
CA VAL A 51 21.54 -7.14 -5.05
C VAL A 51 22.65 -8.13 -4.72
N THR A 52 22.55 -8.83 -3.60
CA THR A 52 23.54 -9.85 -3.20
C THR A 52 23.40 -11.18 -3.93
N GLY A 53 22.40 -11.35 -4.81
CA GLY A 53 22.20 -12.59 -5.57
C GLY A 53 21.84 -13.80 -4.72
N ALA A 54 21.31 -13.60 -3.50
CA ALA A 54 21.01 -14.69 -2.58
C ALA A 54 19.86 -15.56 -3.09
N GLU A 55 20.12 -16.76 -3.60
CA GLU A 55 19.08 -17.61 -4.22
C GLU A 55 18.00 -18.10 -3.24
N TRP A 56 18.32 -18.23 -1.96
CA TRP A 56 17.39 -18.64 -0.90
C TRP A 56 16.32 -17.58 -0.58
N ARG A 57 16.43 -16.37 -1.15
CA ARG A 57 15.53 -15.24 -0.86
C ARG A 57 14.10 -15.44 -1.34
N ARG A 58 13.87 -16.30 -2.34
CA ARG A 58 12.59 -16.41 -3.08
C ARG A 58 11.33 -16.45 -2.19
N PRO A 59 11.23 -17.29 -1.13
CA PRO A 59 10.07 -17.26 -0.24
C PRO A 59 10.03 -16.05 0.70
N VAL A 60 11.19 -15.60 1.19
CA VAL A 60 11.30 -14.49 2.15
C VAL A 60 10.94 -13.16 1.50
N THR A 61 11.39 -12.94 0.27
CA THR A 61 11.16 -11.72 -0.50
C THR A 61 9.67 -11.44 -0.69
N ARG A 62 8.86 -12.45 -1.02
CA ARG A 62 7.40 -12.30 -1.17
C ARG A 62 6.70 -11.93 0.13
N CYS A 63 7.08 -12.58 1.23
CA CYS A 63 6.52 -12.26 2.55
C CYS A 63 6.91 -10.85 2.99
N ALA A 64 8.16 -10.45 2.75
CA ALA A 64 8.67 -9.13 3.08
C ALA A 64 7.91 -8.02 2.32
N GLU A 65 7.71 -8.19 1.02
CA GLU A 65 6.95 -7.25 0.18
C GLU A 65 5.47 -7.17 0.59
N ALA A 66 4.86 -8.30 0.94
CA ALA A 66 3.49 -8.31 1.46
C ALA A 66 3.38 -7.53 2.77
N ILE A 67 4.31 -7.74 3.72
CA ILE A 67 4.35 -7.00 4.99
C ILE A 67 4.51 -5.50 4.73
N THR A 68 5.36 -5.10 3.78
CA THR A 68 5.50 -3.70 3.38
C THR A 68 4.17 -3.09 2.95
N VAL A 69 3.46 -3.74 2.01
CA VAL A 69 2.20 -3.21 1.48
C VAL A 69 1.15 -3.10 2.59
N PHE A 70 1.01 -4.11 3.45
CA PHE A 70 0.06 -4.06 4.55
C PHE A 70 0.43 -2.98 5.59
N ALA A 71 1.70 -2.86 5.94
CA ALA A 71 2.18 -1.83 6.84
C ALA A 71 1.95 -0.42 6.26
N LEU A 72 2.17 -0.21 4.95
CA LEU A 72 1.86 1.05 4.28
C LEU A 72 0.38 1.36 4.23
N CYS A 73 -0.49 0.37 4.01
CA CYS A 73 -1.93 0.56 4.05
C CYS A 73 -2.39 1.02 5.45
N VAL A 74 -1.87 0.40 6.52
CA VAL A 74 -2.21 0.80 7.90
C VAL A 74 -1.61 2.17 8.22
N GLY A 75 -0.33 2.38 7.90
CA GLY A 75 0.38 3.65 8.09
C GLY A 75 -0.31 4.79 7.36
N GLY A 76 -0.57 4.66 6.06
CA GLY A 76 -1.19 5.68 5.22
C GLY A 76 -2.62 6.05 5.61
N LEU A 77 -3.34 5.17 6.32
CA LEU A 77 -4.67 5.50 6.86
C LEU A 77 -4.60 6.43 8.09
N LEU A 78 -3.51 6.38 8.87
CA LEU A 78 -3.41 7.14 10.12
C LEU A 78 -3.36 8.66 9.93
N PRO A 79 -2.65 9.23 8.95
CA PRO A 79 -2.76 10.65 8.61
C PRO A 79 -4.19 11.08 8.29
N LEU A 80 -4.95 10.24 7.57
CA LEU A 80 -6.35 10.53 7.23
C LEU A 80 -7.26 10.50 8.46
N ILE A 81 -7.08 9.50 9.33
CA ILE A 81 -7.84 9.35 10.58
C ILE A 81 -7.52 10.46 11.60
N HIS A 82 -6.29 10.97 11.59
CA HIS A 82 -5.85 12.04 12.47
C HIS A 82 -6.43 13.42 12.11
N LEU A 83 -7.00 13.60 10.92
CA LEU A 83 -7.60 14.88 10.55
C LEU A 83 -8.87 15.13 11.36
N GLY A 84 -9.02 16.36 11.89
CA GLY A 84 -10.28 16.79 12.51
C GLY A 84 -11.43 16.88 11.49
N ARG A 85 -11.10 17.14 10.22
CA ARG A 85 -12.06 17.20 9.10
C ARG A 85 -11.58 16.35 7.92
N PRO A 86 -11.72 15.02 7.98
CA PRO A 86 -11.16 14.12 6.97
C PRO A 86 -11.77 14.33 5.57
N TRP A 87 -13.00 14.83 5.48
CA TRP A 87 -13.65 15.12 4.19
C TRP A 87 -12.96 16.24 3.39
N LEU A 88 -12.14 17.09 4.01
CA LEU A 88 -11.39 18.15 3.31
C LEU A 88 -10.03 17.68 2.79
N PHE A 89 -9.68 16.39 2.96
CA PHE A 89 -8.38 15.84 2.56
C PHE A 89 -8.03 16.09 1.08
N TYR A 90 -9.03 16.15 0.20
CA TYR A 90 -8.81 16.37 -1.24
C TYR A 90 -8.13 17.72 -1.55
N TYR A 91 -8.21 18.74 -0.68
CA TYR A 91 -7.48 20.00 -0.85
C TYR A 91 -5.96 19.87 -0.66
N MET A 92 -5.49 18.76 -0.09
CA MET A 92 -4.06 18.47 0.03
C MET A 92 -3.49 17.85 -1.24
N LEU A 93 -4.36 17.37 -2.15
CA LEU A 93 -3.97 16.83 -3.44
C LEU A 93 -3.87 17.97 -4.47
N PRO A 94 -2.91 17.90 -5.41
CA PRO A 94 -2.75 18.91 -6.47
C PRO A 94 -3.79 18.70 -7.58
N VAL A 95 -5.08 18.86 -7.26
CA VAL A 95 -6.20 18.71 -8.20
C VAL A 95 -6.76 20.10 -8.53
N PRO A 96 -6.98 20.45 -9.81
CA PRO A 96 -7.54 21.76 -10.16
C PRO A 96 -8.93 21.91 -9.56
N SER A 97 -9.11 22.94 -8.73
CA SER A 97 -10.38 23.34 -8.15
C SER A 97 -11.00 24.51 -8.92
N GLN A 98 -12.31 24.74 -8.76
CA GLN A 98 -13.01 25.85 -9.39
C GLN A 98 -12.40 27.22 -9.04
N ASP A 99 -11.83 27.32 -7.84
CA ASP A 99 -11.18 28.51 -7.31
C ASP A 99 -9.66 28.58 -7.61
N LEU A 100 -9.13 27.63 -8.40
CA LEU A 100 -7.69 27.51 -8.72
C LEU A 100 -6.78 27.49 -7.49
N LEU A 101 -7.27 26.92 -6.38
CA LEU A 101 -6.51 26.74 -5.15
C LEU A 101 -5.57 25.55 -5.26
N TRP A 102 -4.35 25.73 -4.74
CA TRP A 102 -3.29 24.71 -4.71
C TRP A 102 -2.79 24.48 -3.29
N PRO A 103 -2.30 23.26 -2.98
CA PRO A 103 -1.65 23.00 -1.70
C PRO A 103 -0.34 23.78 -1.57
N ASN A 104 0.06 24.10 -0.34
CA ASN A 104 1.37 24.68 -0.07
C ASN A 104 2.46 23.60 -0.18
N PHE A 105 3.20 23.61 -1.28
CA PHE A 105 4.28 22.64 -1.55
C PHE A 105 5.51 22.79 -0.64
N ASN A 106 5.60 23.81 0.22
CA ASN A 106 6.66 23.88 1.24
C ASN A 106 6.30 23.12 2.53
N SER A 107 5.07 22.61 2.63
CA SER A 107 4.62 21.87 3.81
C SER A 107 5.14 20.42 3.79
N PRO A 108 5.87 19.96 4.82
CA PRO A 108 6.31 18.58 4.93
C PRO A 108 5.14 17.57 4.93
N LEU A 109 3.95 17.97 5.39
CA LEU A 109 2.76 17.11 5.37
C LEU A 109 2.26 16.83 3.95
N VAL A 110 2.46 17.77 3.01
CA VAL A 110 2.13 17.56 1.59
C VAL A 110 3.13 16.60 0.96
N TRP A 111 4.42 16.71 1.33
CA TRP A 111 5.45 15.78 0.88
C TRP A 111 5.19 14.37 1.37
N ASP A 112 4.72 14.24 2.61
CA ASP A 112 4.39 12.94 3.20
C ASP A 112 3.27 12.23 2.41
N ILE A 113 2.21 12.94 2.01
CA ILE A 113 1.14 12.39 1.17
C ILE A 113 1.70 11.89 -0.17
N LEU A 114 2.54 12.70 -0.83
CA LEU A 114 3.18 12.32 -2.09
C LEU A 114 4.11 11.10 -1.91
N ALA A 115 4.89 11.06 -0.83
CA ALA A 115 5.79 9.96 -0.52
C ALA A 115 5.02 8.67 -0.26
N ILE A 116 3.95 8.71 0.55
CA ILE A 116 3.11 7.53 0.84
C ILE A 116 2.43 7.02 -0.44
N ILE A 117 1.85 7.90 -1.26
CA ILE A 117 1.15 7.49 -2.50
C ILE A 117 2.13 6.83 -3.47
N THR A 118 3.28 7.47 -3.73
CA THR A 118 4.28 6.92 -4.66
C THR A 118 4.88 5.63 -4.10
N TYR A 119 5.16 5.58 -2.80
CA TYR A 119 5.73 4.39 -2.16
C TYR A 119 4.76 3.22 -2.12
N LEU A 120 3.48 3.45 -1.79
CA LEU A 120 2.45 2.41 -1.83
C LEU A 120 2.23 1.92 -3.25
N THR A 121 2.15 2.82 -4.23
CA THR A 121 1.99 2.45 -5.64
C THR A 121 3.15 1.59 -6.12
N GLY A 122 4.38 2.02 -5.87
CA GLY A 122 5.59 1.26 -6.20
C GLY A 122 5.62 -0.10 -5.50
N SER A 123 5.32 -0.15 -4.20
CA SER A 123 5.31 -1.40 -3.43
C SER A 123 4.25 -2.39 -3.90
N VAL A 124 3.05 -1.90 -4.24
CA VAL A 124 1.97 -2.73 -4.78
C VAL A 124 2.36 -3.29 -6.14
N LEU A 125 2.95 -2.49 -7.03
CA LEU A 125 3.43 -2.96 -8.32
C LEU A 125 4.55 -4.00 -8.15
N TYR A 126 5.51 -3.73 -7.28
CA TYR A 126 6.63 -4.61 -7.01
C TYR A 126 6.20 -5.95 -6.39
N LEU A 127 5.13 -5.96 -5.60
CA LEU A 127 4.50 -7.20 -5.11
C LEU A 127 3.65 -7.89 -6.19
N ALA A 128 2.89 -7.14 -6.99
CA ALA A 128 1.93 -7.67 -7.95
C ALA A 128 2.62 -8.33 -9.17
N LEU A 129 3.72 -7.77 -9.66
CA LEU A 129 4.42 -8.28 -10.84
C LEU A 129 4.95 -9.72 -10.65
N PRO A 130 5.71 -10.06 -9.59
CA PRO A 130 6.14 -11.43 -9.32
C PRO A 130 4.99 -12.42 -9.07
N LEU A 131 3.81 -11.93 -8.65
CA LEU A 131 2.64 -12.76 -8.36
C LEU A 131 1.84 -13.15 -9.62
N LEU A 132 2.00 -12.43 -10.74
CA LEU A 132 1.35 -12.76 -12.02
C LEU A 132 1.53 -14.23 -12.45
N PRO A 133 2.76 -14.80 -12.50
CA PRO A 133 2.95 -16.21 -12.83
C PRO A 133 2.33 -17.15 -11.80
N ASP A 134 2.32 -16.80 -10.52
CA ASP A 134 1.69 -17.63 -9.48
C ASP A 134 0.16 -17.67 -9.65
N PHE A 135 -0.46 -16.52 -9.95
CA PHE A 135 -1.88 -16.47 -10.23
C PHE A 135 -2.24 -17.25 -11.50
N ALA A 136 -1.36 -17.28 -12.51
CA ALA A 136 -1.56 -18.13 -13.69
C ALA A 136 -1.55 -19.63 -13.33
N ILE A 137 -0.64 -20.07 -12.45
CA ILE A 137 -0.62 -21.46 -11.97
C ILE A 137 -1.90 -21.78 -11.18
N LEU A 138 -2.34 -20.88 -10.30
CA LEU A 138 -3.58 -21.05 -9.53
C LEU A 138 -4.82 -21.06 -10.42
N ARG A 139 -4.87 -20.20 -11.44
CA ARG A 139 -5.89 -20.18 -12.49
C ARG A 139 -5.99 -21.56 -13.15
N ASP A 140 -4.88 -22.08 -13.67
CA ASP A 140 -4.89 -23.34 -14.44
C ASP A 140 -5.29 -24.54 -13.56
N ARG A 141 -4.88 -24.55 -12.28
CA ARG A 141 -5.35 -25.54 -11.29
C ARG A 141 -6.85 -25.42 -11.02
N SER A 142 -7.34 -24.19 -10.81
CA SER A 142 -8.75 -23.94 -10.49
C SER A 142 -9.68 -24.23 -11.68
N LEU A 143 -9.25 -23.93 -12.90
CA LEU A 143 -9.97 -24.28 -14.14
C LEU A 143 -10.09 -25.79 -14.30
N ARG A 144 -9.03 -26.55 -13.95
CA ARG A 144 -9.06 -28.02 -14.00
C ARG A 144 -10.01 -28.63 -12.98
N SER A 145 -10.11 -28.04 -11.78
CA SER A 145 -10.97 -28.54 -10.71
C SER A 145 -12.44 -28.13 -10.87
N ASN A 146 -12.71 -26.87 -11.22
CA ASN A 146 -14.06 -26.34 -11.39
C ASN A 146 -14.06 -25.14 -12.37
N PRO A 147 -14.30 -25.36 -13.67
CA PRO A 147 -14.22 -24.33 -14.70
C PRO A 147 -15.18 -23.15 -14.49
N SER A 148 -16.36 -23.37 -13.91
CA SER A 148 -17.37 -22.34 -13.66
C SER A 148 -17.28 -21.71 -12.27
N GLY A 149 -16.27 -22.09 -11.48
CA GLY A 149 -16.09 -21.59 -10.11
C GLY A 149 -15.67 -20.12 -10.06
N PHE A 150 -16.18 -19.39 -9.07
CA PHE A 150 -15.79 -18.00 -8.81
C PHE A 150 -14.26 -17.83 -8.66
N ARG A 151 -13.59 -18.79 -8.01
CA ARG A 151 -12.13 -18.80 -7.83
C ARG A 151 -11.38 -18.79 -9.17
N ALA A 152 -11.86 -19.54 -10.15
CA ALA A 152 -11.24 -19.61 -11.46
C ALA A 152 -11.35 -18.28 -12.23
N ARG A 153 -12.50 -17.60 -12.11
CA ARG A 153 -12.67 -16.24 -12.66
C ARG A 153 -11.76 -15.23 -11.95
N LEU A 154 -11.71 -15.27 -10.62
CA LEU A 154 -10.86 -14.36 -9.84
C LEU A 154 -9.38 -14.51 -10.21
N TYR A 155 -8.85 -15.74 -10.23
CA TYR A 155 -7.45 -15.97 -10.62
C TYR A 155 -7.20 -15.68 -12.11
N SER A 156 -8.19 -15.83 -12.98
CA SER A 156 -8.07 -15.42 -14.38
C SER A 156 -7.90 -13.91 -14.53
N LEU A 157 -8.63 -13.12 -13.74
CA LEU A 157 -8.49 -11.67 -13.70
C LEU A 157 -7.13 -11.26 -13.09
N LEU A 158 -6.75 -11.85 -11.96
CA LEU A 158 -5.49 -11.55 -11.27
C LEU A 158 -4.25 -11.97 -12.07
N ALA A 159 -4.35 -13.01 -12.89
CA ALA A 159 -3.26 -13.41 -13.78
C ALA A 159 -3.05 -12.44 -14.95
N ALA A 160 -3.94 -11.47 -15.17
CA ALA A 160 -3.85 -10.44 -16.21
C ALA A 160 -3.46 -10.96 -17.61
N GLY A 161 -3.91 -12.18 -17.96
CA GLY A 161 -3.59 -12.80 -19.25
C GLY A 161 -2.18 -13.39 -19.37
N TRP A 162 -1.47 -13.62 -18.26
CA TRP A 162 -0.16 -14.28 -18.25
C TRP A 162 -0.25 -15.70 -18.85
N ARG A 163 0.65 -15.99 -19.80
CA ARG A 163 0.75 -17.27 -20.53
C ARG A 163 2.12 -17.91 -20.40
N GLY A 164 3.12 -17.20 -19.88
CA GLY A 164 4.48 -17.70 -19.69
C GLY A 164 5.31 -17.73 -20.98
N THR A 165 5.04 -16.84 -21.93
CA THR A 165 5.85 -16.74 -23.15
C THR A 165 7.27 -16.23 -22.83
N PRO A 166 8.30 -16.55 -23.62
CA PRO A 166 9.67 -16.07 -23.37
C PRO A 166 9.77 -14.54 -23.31
N GLN A 167 8.98 -13.84 -24.12
CA GLN A 167 8.90 -12.37 -24.09
C GLN A 167 8.35 -11.84 -22.76
N GLN A 168 7.31 -12.48 -22.20
CA GLN A 168 6.74 -12.09 -20.91
C GLN A 168 7.74 -12.28 -19.77
N TRP A 169 8.48 -13.38 -19.78
CA TRP A 169 9.55 -13.63 -18.81
C TRP A 169 10.67 -12.61 -18.92
N HIS A 170 11.11 -12.30 -20.14
CA HIS A 170 12.15 -11.29 -20.35
C HIS A 170 11.74 -9.89 -19.86
N SER A 171 10.51 -9.46 -20.17
CA SER A 171 9.99 -8.18 -19.66
C SER A 171 9.82 -8.17 -18.13
N LEU A 172 9.45 -9.30 -17.52
CA LEU A 172 9.33 -9.42 -16.08
C LEU A 172 10.70 -9.34 -15.39
N GLU A 173 11.71 -10.01 -15.95
CA GLU A 173 13.08 -9.96 -15.44
C GLU A 173 13.72 -8.58 -15.57
N GLN A 174 13.37 -7.82 -16.62
CA GLN A 174 13.82 -6.44 -16.81
C GLN A 174 13.08 -5.42 -15.92
N GLY A 175 11.78 -5.65 -15.69
CA GLY A 175 10.89 -4.69 -15.03
C GLY A 175 10.86 -4.80 -13.50
N ILE A 176 11.19 -5.96 -12.95
CA ILE A 176 11.37 -6.13 -11.51
C ILE A 176 12.76 -5.61 -11.17
#